data_AF-M4BSQ3-F1
#
_entry.id   AF-M4BSQ3-F1
#
_cell.length_a   1.000
_cell.length_b   1.000
_cell.length_c   1.000
_cell.angle_alpha   90.00
_cell.angle_beta   90.00
_cell.angle_gamma   90.00
#
_symmetry.space_group_name_H-M   'P 1'
#
loop_
_entity.id
_entity.type
_entity.pdbx_description
1 polymer ?
#
loop_
_entity_poly.entity_id
_entity_poly.type
_entity_poly.pdbx_seq_one_letter_code
_entity_poly.pdbx_strand_id
1 'polypeptide(L)'
;MGRNEDEYVTYTIVTCQESATSPADVATMKIKRFRGGLAKDWLTWSMQFKSLAKRKGWSVEQLFVQLLTLIEGDQLREVERIASDASSKGLTFEEIYREVGLLLVPADYCEDLDEELCTLTKSAEKRRYNDAWHGLRQLVQMYAELPQDAQIISEL
;
A
#
# COMPACT_ATOMS: atom_id res chain seq x y z
N MET A 1 18.48 -18.99 -14.88
CA MET A 1 17.16 -18.95 -14.23
C MET A 1 17.35 -19.03 -12.72
N GLY A 2 17.51 -17.88 -12.07
CA GLY A 2 17.57 -17.78 -10.60
C GLY A 2 16.17 -17.55 -10.05
N ARG A 3 15.78 -18.26 -9.00
CA ARG A 3 14.43 -18.20 -8.42
C ARG A 3 14.18 -16.84 -7.76
N ASN A 4 13.01 -16.25 -8.04
CA ASN A 4 12.45 -15.07 -7.39
C ASN A 4 12.04 -15.32 -5.92
N GLU A 5 12.87 -16.02 -5.14
CA GLU A 5 12.60 -16.26 -3.71
C GLU A 5 12.81 -14.98 -2.87
N ASP A 6 13.63 -14.03 -3.36
CA ASP A 6 13.91 -12.74 -2.68
C ASP A 6 12.90 -11.62 -2.99
N GLU A 7 11.84 -11.88 -3.76
CA GLU A 7 10.86 -10.84 -4.13
C GLU A 7 9.74 -10.70 -3.08
N TYR A 8 9.43 -11.77 -2.35
CA TYR A 8 8.29 -11.82 -1.42
C TYR A 8 8.75 -12.14 0.00
N VAL A 9 8.21 -11.38 0.97
CA VAL A 9 8.35 -11.68 2.39
C VAL A 9 7.10 -12.43 2.86
N THR A 10 7.31 -13.58 3.51
CA THR A 10 6.22 -14.41 4.04
C THR A 10 6.03 -14.15 5.52
N TYR A 11 4.81 -13.81 5.91
CA TYR A 11 4.40 -13.58 7.29
C TYR A 11 3.41 -14.65 7.75
N THR A 12 3.67 -15.18 8.93
CA THR A 12 2.88 -16.26 9.56
C THR A 12 1.94 -15.69 10.61
N ILE A 13 0.64 -15.62 10.34
CA ILE A 13 -0.38 -15.05 11.23
C ILE A 13 -1.03 -16.20 11.99
N VAL A 14 -1.00 -16.15 13.32
CA VAL A 14 -1.73 -17.11 14.16
C VAL A 14 -3.21 -16.68 14.17
N THR A 15 -4.08 -17.51 13.59
CA THR A 15 -5.53 -17.25 13.50
C THR A 15 -6.28 -17.82 14.69
N CYS A 16 -5.81 -18.94 15.24
CA CYS A 16 -6.31 -19.53 16.49
C CYS A 16 -5.12 -19.85 17.40
N GLN A 17 -5.20 -19.45 18.66
CA GLN A 17 -4.18 -19.83 19.64
C GLN A 17 -4.22 -21.35 19.89
N GLU A 18 -3.04 -21.91 20.13
CA GLU A 18 -2.92 -23.31 20.55
C GLU A 18 -3.66 -23.51 21.87
N SER A 19 -4.48 -24.56 21.93
CA SER A 19 -5.18 -24.96 23.14
C SER A 19 -4.76 -26.38 23.49
N ALA A 20 -5.03 -26.81 24.74
CA ALA A 20 -4.67 -28.15 25.22
C ALA A 20 -5.20 -29.31 24.35
N THR A 21 -6.16 -29.04 23.46
CA THR A 21 -6.85 -30.02 22.61
C THR A 21 -6.71 -29.75 21.11
N SER A 22 -6.08 -28.66 20.68
CA SER A 22 -5.93 -28.35 19.25
C SER A 22 -4.70 -27.46 18.97
N PRO A 23 -3.90 -27.80 17.94
CA PRO A 23 -2.75 -26.98 17.55
C PRO A 23 -3.22 -25.60 17.06
N ALA A 24 -2.33 -24.61 17.16
CA ALA A 24 -2.59 -23.28 16.62
C ALA A 24 -2.91 -23.35 15.12
N ASP A 25 -3.97 -22.65 14.72
CA ASP A 25 -4.26 -22.46 13.30
C ASP A 25 -3.47 -21.24 12.81
N VAL A 26 -2.89 -21.38 11.62
CA VAL A 26 -1.87 -20.47 11.13
C VAL A 26 -2.12 -20.15 9.66
N ALA A 27 -2.38 -18.89 9.37
CA ALA A 27 -2.47 -18.38 8.01
C ALA A 27 -1.13 -17.79 7.56
N THR A 28 -0.73 -18.05 6.32
CA THR A 28 0.44 -17.38 5.72
C THR A 28 -0.01 -16.28 4.78
N MET A 29 0.65 -15.12 4.87
CA MET A 29 0.47 -14.00 3.94
C MET A 29 1.81 -13.65 3.31
N LYS A 30 1.81 -13.46 1.99
CA LYS A 30 2.97 -13.01 1.25
C LYS A 30 2.76 -11.57 0.83
N ILE A 31 3.77 -10.74 1.03
CA ILE A 31 3.81 -9.38 0.51
C ILE A 31 5.08 -9.21 -0.30
N LYS A 32 4.96 -8.57 -1.46
CA LYS A 32 6.10 -8.26 -2.32
C LYS A 32 6.89 -7.09 -1.72
N ARG A 33 8.21 -7.07 -1.84
CA ARG A 33 8.99 -5.87 -1.52
C ARG A 33 8.76 -4.79 -2.58
N PHE A 34 8.55 -3.55 -2.15
CA PHE A 34 8.34 -2.42 -3.04
C PHE A 34 9.68 -1.92 -3.57
N ARG A 35 9.88 -1.96 -4.88
CA ARG A 35 11.14 -1.60 -5.57
C ARG A 35 10.99 -0.36 -6.46
N GLY A 36 9.96 0.45 -6.20
CA GLY A 36 9.51 1.48 -7.12
C GLY A 36 8.56 0.96 -8.18
N GLY A 37 8.04 1.90 -8.99
CA GLY A 37 7.00 1.65 -9.98
C GLY A 37 6.20 2.92 -10.25
N LEU A 38 5.04 2.76 -10.86
CA LEU A 38 4.06 3.82 -11.05
C LEU A 38 3.28 4.08 -9.75
N ALA A 39 2.57 5.21 -9.68
CA ALA A 39 1.70 5.53 -8.55
C ALA A 39 0.71 4.40 -8.22
N LYS A 40 0.15 3.74 -9.26
CA LYS A 40 -0.72 2.57 -9.12
C LYS A 40 -0.08 1.40 -8.38
N ASP A 41 1.21 1.17 -8.61
CA ASP A 41 1.97 0.09 -7.97
C ASP A 41 2.13 0.39 -6.48
N TRP A 42 2.43 1.65 -6.13
CA TRP A 42 2.49 2.09 -4.75
C TRP A 42 1.14 1.97 -4.04
N LEU A 43 0.04 2.45 -4.64
CA LEU A 43 -1.29 2.37 -4.02
C LEU A 43 -1.74 0.92 -3.81
N THR A 44 -1.47 0.06 -4.79
CA THR A 44 -1.76 -1.38 -4.67
C THR A 44 -0.96 -2.02 -3.54
N TRP A 45 0.34 -1.70 -3.48
CA TRP A 45 1.23 -2.21 -2.45
C TRP A 45 0.86 -1.69 -1.05
N SER A 46 0.54 -0.40 -0.93
CA SER A 46 0.09 0.25 0.31
C SER A 46 -1.15 -0.43 0.88
N MET A 47 -2.14 -0.74 0.03
CA MET A 47 -3.34 -1.45 0.46
C MET A 47 -3.00 -2.86 1.02
N GLN A 48 -2.06 -3.57 0.40
CA GLN A 48 -1.60 -4.87 0.89
C GLN A 48 -0.85 -4.75 2.22
N PHE A 49 0.02 -3.74 2.35
CA PHE A 49 0.78 -3.46 3.57
C PHE A 49 -0.15 -3.12 4.74
N LYS A 50 -1.12 -2.21 4.56
CA LYS A 50 -2.12 -1.86 5.59
C LYS A 50 -2.97 -3.06 6.01
N SER A 51 -3.39 -3.89 5.04
CA SER A 51 -4.14 -5.11 5.33
C SER A 51 -3.31 -6.11 6.16
N LEU A 52 -2.02 -6.27 5.83
CA LEU A 52 -1.10 -7.12 6.57
C LEU A 52 -0.87 -6.59 8.00
N ALA A 53 -0.57 -5.30 8.13
CA ALA A 53 -0.40 -4.59 9.39
C ALA A 53 -1.59 -4.81 10.33
N LYS A 54 -2.81 -4.61 9.83
CA LYS A 54 -4.05 -4.79 10.59
C LYS A 54 -4.22 -6.23 11.07
N ARG A 55 -3.94 -7.21 10.22
CA ARG A 55 -4.09 -8.64 10.58
C ARG A 55 -3.03 -9.12 11.56
N LYS A 56 -1.83 -8.54 11.50
CA LYS A 56 -0.74 -8.82 12.44
C LYS A 56 -0.87 -8.10 13.77
N GLY A 57 -1.67 -7.03 13.82
CA GLY A 57 -1.78 -6.18 15.00
C GLY A 57 -0.47 -5.49 15.33
N TRP A 58 0.27 -5.01 14.31
CA TRP A 58 1.56 -4.37 14.53
C TRP A 58 1.44 -3.07 15.32
N SER A 59 2.37 -2.86 16.26
CA SER A 59 2.54 -1.57 16.91
C SER A 59 3.10 -0.52 15.94
N VAL A 60 3.03 0.75 16.31
CA VAL A 60 3.61 1.87 15.54
C VAL A 60 5.10 1.65 15.23
N GLU A 61 5.87 1.20 16.22
CA GLU A 61 7.28 0.87 16.07
C GLU A 61 7.50 -0.28 15.07
N GLN A 62 6.66 -1.32 15.16
CA GLN A 62 6.72 -2.44 14.23
C GLN A 62 6.35 -2.01 12.81
N LEU A 63 5.31 -1.18 12.64
CA LEU A 63 4.91 -0.65 11.34
C LEU A 63 6.09 0.06 10.67
N PHE A 64 6.79 0.88 11.44
CA PHE A 64 7.93 1.63 10.97
C PHE A 64 9.10 0.73 10.52
N VAL A 65 9.48 -0.25 11.35
CA VAL A 65 10.51 -1.24 10.99
C VAL A 65 10.12 -2.05 9.76
N GLN A 66 8.85 -2.46 9.67
CA GLN A 66 8.35 -3.26 8.55
C GLN A 66 8.27 -2.45 7.25
N LEU A 67 7.93 -1.16 7.33
CA LEU A 67 7.94 -0.26 6.19
C LEU A 67 9.34 -0.18 5.57
N LEU A 68 10.36 0.12 6.39
CA LEU A 68 11.75 0.20 5.92
C LEU A 68 12.29 -1.14 5.41
N THR A 69 11.86 -2.25 6.01
CA THR A 69 12.29 -3.60 5.59
C THR A 69 11.68 -4.01 4.24
N LEU A 70 10.48 -3.52 3.93
CA LEU A 70 9.75 -3.91 2.74
C LEU A 70 9.93 -2.95 1.55
N ILE A 71 10.57 -1.80 1.77
CA ILE A 71 10.97 -0.89 0.69
C ILE A 71 12.42 -1.20 0.31
N GLU A 72 12.68 -1.32 -0.99
CA GLU A 72 13.99 -1.60 -1.58
C GLU A 72 14.25 -0.64 -2.74
N GLY A 73 15.51 -0.55 -3.16
CA GLY A 73 15.90 0.23 -4.33
C GLY A 73 16.08 1.72 -4.02
N ASP A 74 15.99 2.54 -5.07
CA ASP A 74 16.36 3.96 -5.01
C ASP A 74 15.44 4.77 -4.08
N GLN A 75 14.20 4.32 -3.89
CA GLN A 75 13.21 4.96 -3.04
C GLN A 75 13.53 4.80 -1.54
N LEU A 76 14.30 3.76 -1.15
CA LEU A 76 14.60 3.49 0.26
C LEU A 76 15.32 4.67 0.91
N ARG A 77 16.31 5.26 0.23
CA ARG A 77 17.09 6.40 0.77
C ARG A 77 16.22 7.61 1.07
N GLU A 78 15.25 7.90 0.21
CA GLU A 78 14.35 9.03 0.42
C GLU A 78 13.34 8.77 1.53
N VAL A 79 12.87 7.52 1.65
CA VAL A 79 12.02 7.12 2.78
C VAL A 79 12.77 7.19 4.10
N GLU A 80 14.03 6.74 4.15
CA GLU A 80 14.91 6.89 5.32
C GLU A 80 15.14 8.36 5.68
N ARG A 81 15.30 9.24 4.68
CA ARG A 81 15.41 10.69 4.90
C ARG A 81 14.13 11.28 5.49
N ILE A 82 12.97 10.97 4.91
CA ILE A 82 11.66 11.40 5.43
C ILE A 82 11.48 10.93 6.88
N ALA A 83 11.82 9.68 7.16
CA ALA A 83 11.80 9.10 8.48
C ALA A 83 12.70 9.82 9.49
N SER A 84 13.95 10.12 9.09
CA SER A 84 14.92 10.83 9.91
C SER A 84 14.42 12.25 10.23
N ASP A 85 13.94 12.96 9.22
CA ASP A 85 13.37 14.30 9.37
C ASP A 85 12.13 14.26 10.28
N ALA A 86 11.28 13.25 10.15
CA ALA A 86 10.09 13.07 10.96
C ALA A 86 10.40 12.74 12.43
N SER A 87 11.43 11.92 12.69
CA SER A 87 11.92 11.63 14.03
C SER A 87 12.37 12.90 14.75
N SER A 88 13.06 13.81 14.03
CA SER A 88 13.47 15.11 14.59
C SER A 88 12.29 16.04 14.93
N LYS A 89 11.15 15.85 14.26
CA LYS A 89 9.92 16.64 14.42
C LYS A 89 8.89 15.98 15.33
N GLY A 90 9.11 14.74 15.76
CA GLY A 90 8.17 13.97 16.58
C GLY A 90 6.87 13.61 15.86
N LEU A 91 6.92 13.40 14.54
CA LEU A 91 5.74 13.04 13.75
C LEU A 91 5.28 11.61 14.02
N THR A 92 3.99 11.35 13.81
CA THR A 92 3.42 10.00 13.92
C THR A 92 3.77 9.14 12.70
N PHE A 93 3.57 7.82 12.82
CA PHE A 93 3.76 6.92 11.68
C PHE A 93 2.83 7.27 10.51
N GLU A 94 1.58 7.67 10.79
CA GLU A 94 0.62 8.05 9.76
C GLU A 94 1.09 9.27 8.96
N GLU A 95 1.68 10.25 9.63
CA GLU A 95 2.26 11.43 9.00
C GLU A 95 3.46 11.06 8.13
N ILE A 96 4.38 10.23 8.65
CA ILE A 96 5.51 9.70 7.88
C ILE A 96 5.01 8.94 6.64
N TYR A 97 4.04 8.05 6.83
CA TYR A 97 3.48 7.22 5.77
C TYR A 97 2.79 8.06 4.70
N ARG A 98 2.15 9.17 5.09
CA ARG A 98 1.58 10.16 4.17
C ARG A 98 2.65 10.84 3.34
N GLU A 99 3.74 11.32 3.95
CA GLU A 99 4.86 11.95 3.23
C GLU A 99 5.52 11.00 2.23
N VAL A 100 5.67 9.72 2.60
CA VAL A 100 6.13 8.68 1.67
C VAL A 100 5.15 8.48 0.52
N GLY A 101 3.85 8.52 0.79
CA GLY A 101 2.82 8.46 -0.26
C GLY A 101 2.92 9.63 -1.25
N LEU A 102 3.11 10.85 -0.75
CA LEU A 102 3.27 12.06 -1.57
C LEU A 102 4.56 12.04 -2.40
N LEU A 103 5.63 11.38 -1.91
CA LEU A 103 6.86 11.19 -2.68
C LEU A 103 6.63 10.28 -3.92
N LEU A 104 5.72 9.31 -3.81
CA LEU A 104 5.56 8.22 -4.79
C LEU A 104 4.33 8.37 -5.69
N VAL A 105 3.39 9.22 -5.31
CA VAL A 105 2.15 9.48 -6.04
C VAL A 105 2.13 10.95 -6.46
N PRO A 106 2.16 11.25 -7.77
CA PRO A 106 1.98 12.62 -8.26
C PRO A 106 0.70 13.25 -7.72
N ALA A 107 0.72 14.56 -7.44
CA ALA A 107 -0.43 15.26 -6.87
C ALA A 107 -1.66 15.22 -7.81
N ASP A 108 -1.42 15.26 -9.12
CA ASP A 108 -2.43 15.19 -10.17
C ASP A 108 -2.91 13.76 -10.49
N TYR A 109 -2.39 12.73 -9.80
CA TYR A 109 -2.76 11.34 -10.08
C TYR A 109 -4.25 11.03 -9.84
N CYS A 110 -4.97 11.86 -9.09
CA CYS A 110 -6.42 11.75 -9.00
C CYS A 110 -7.10 12.00 -10.37
N GLU A 111 -6.57 12.88 -11.21
CA GLU A 111 -7.13 13.13 -12.55
C GLU A 111 -7.01 11.89 -13.44
N ASP A 112 -5.86 11.20 -13.37
CA ASP A 112 -5.65 9.92 -14.07
C ASP A 112 -6.65 8.85 -13.60
N LEU A 113 -6.90 8.78 -12.28
CA LEU A 113 -7.88 7.84 -11.71
C LEU A 113 -9.32 8.18 -12.13
N ASP A 114 -9.68 9.46 -12.21
CA ASP A 114 -10.99 9.92 -12.71
C ASP A 114 -11.17 9.58 -14.20
N GLU A 115 -10.13 9.74 -15.02
CA GLU A 115 -10.18 9.34 -16.42
C GLU A 115 -10.31 7.82 -16.57
N GLU A 116 -9.53 7.03 -15.83
CA GLU A 116 -9.66 5.56 -15.79
C GLU A 116 -11.09 5.14 -15.34
N LEU A 117 -11.65 5.79 -14.32
CA LEU A 117 -13.00 5.50 -13.83
C LEU A 117 -14.08 5.86 -14.86
N CYS A 118 -13.92 7.00 -15.54
CA CYS A 118 -14.82 7.47 -16.57
C CYS A 118 -14.82 6.53 -17.78
N THR A 119 -13.64 6.09 -18.23
CA THR A 119 -13.50 5.15 -19.35
C THR A 119 -14.07 3.77 -19.00
N LEU A 120 -13.87 3.29 -17.76
CA LEU A 120 -14.46 2.02 -17.30
C LEU A 120 -15.99 2.10 -17.24
N THR A 121 -16.54 3.20 -16.75
CA THR A 121 -18.00 3.39 -16.67
C THR A 121 -18.63 3.47 -18.06
N LYS A 122 -17.99 4.18 -19.00
CA LYS A 122 -18.42 4.25 -20.42
C LYS A 122 -18.27 2.91 -21.16
N SER A 123 -17.32 2.07 -20.77
CA SER A 123 -17.05 0.77 -21.42
C SER A 123 -17.70 -0.44 -20.72
N ALA A 124 -18.30 -0.25 -19.54
CA ALA A 124 -19.05 -1.28 -18.80
C ALA A 124 -20.26 -1.82 -19.59
N GLU A 125 -20.80 -1.03 -20.52
CA GLU A 125 -21.83 -1.48 -21.46
C GLU A 125 -21.32 -2.51 -22.48
N LYS A 126 -19.99 -2.60 -22.70
CA LYS A 126 -19.34 -3.50 -23.67
C LYS A 126 -18.48 -4.60 -23.05
N ARG A 127 -18.06 -4.49 -21.79
CA ARG A 127 -17.24 -5.50 -21.10
C ARG A 127 -18.10 -6.48 -20.29
N ARG A 128 -17.58 -7.67 -20.02
CA ARG A 128 -18.19 -8.60 -19.05
C ARG A 128 -18.30 -7.87 -17.71
N TYR A 129 -19.52 -7.80 -17.17
CA TYR A 129 -19.88 -7.09 -15.93
C TYR A 129 -18.87 -7.30 -14.78
N ASN A 130 -18.38 -8.53 -14.58
CA ASN A 130 -17.41 -8.84 -13.53
C ASN A 130 -16.05 -8.13 -13.69
N ASP A 131 -15.56 -7.93 -14.91
CA ASP A 131 -14.25 -7.31 -15.15
C ASP A 131 -14.32 -5.79 -14.93
N ALA A 132 -15.43 -5.17 -15.36
CA ALA A 132 -15.69 -3.75 -15.12
C ALA A 132 -15.90 -3.47 -13.61
N TRP A 133 -16.63 -4.35 -12.91
CA TRP A 133 -16.88 -4.22 -11.47
C TRP A 133 -15.62 -4.43 -10.63
N HIS A 134 -14.74 -5.36 -11.03
CA HIS A 134 -13.43 -5.52 -10.40
C HIS A 134 -12.54 -4.29 -10.59
N GLY A 135 -12.50 -3.72 -11.80
CA GLY A 135 -11.76 -2.49 -12.07
C GLY A 135 -12.26 -1.30 -11.26
N LEU A 136 -13.58 -1.11 -11.22
CA LEU A 136 -14.22 -0.04 -10.44
C LEU A 136 -13.91 -0.18 -8.95
N ARG A 137 -13.99 -1.39 -8.40
CA ARG A 137 -13.69 -1.65 -6.98
C ARG A 137 -12.22 -1.35 -6.65
N GLN A 138 -11.29 -1.71 -7.55
CA GLN A 138 -9.87 -1.39 -7.36
C GLN A 138 -9.61 0.11 -7.39
N LEU A 139 -10.20 0.85 -8.33
CA LEU A 139 -10.05 2.31 -8.40
C LEU A 139 -10.61 3.00 -7.16
N VAL A 140 -11.80 2.62 -6.69
CA VAL A 140 -12.39 3.17 -5.45
C VAL A 140 -11.49 2.88 -4.23
N GLN A 141 -10.84 1.70 -4.19
CA GLN A 141 -9.89 1.38 -3.13
C GLN A 141 -8.59 2.20 -3.25
N MET A 142 -8.09 2.45 -4.46
CA MET A 142 -6.93 3.32 -4.70
C MET A 142 -7.23 4.77 -4.29
N TYR A 143 -8.43 5.27 -4.57
CA TYR A 143 -8.89 6.58 -4.12
C TYR A 143 -8.84 6.73 -2.60
N ALA A 144 -9.27 5.70 -1.86
CA ALA A 144 -9.20 5.70 -0.40
C ALA A 144 -7.77 5.66 0.16
N GLU A 145 -6.78 5.32 -0.68
CA GLU A 145 -5.37 5.26 -0.32
C GLU A 145 -4.59 6.54 -0.67
N LEU A 146 -5.22 7.51 -1.36
CA LEU A 146 -4.59 8.80 -1.65
C LEU A 146 -4.32 9.59 -0.34
N PRO A 147 -3.16 10.25 -0.21
CA PRO A 147 -2.91 11.24 0.83
C PRO A 147 -4.00 12.34 0.81
N GLN A 148 -4.52 12.74 1.98
CA GLN A 148 -5.62 13.72 2.10
C GLN A 148 -5.33 15.10 1.46
N ASP A 149 -4.07 15.39 1.13
CA ASP A 149 -3.62 16.69 0.58
C ASP A 149 -3.26 16.64 -0.91
N ALA A 150 -3.61 15.57 -1.65
CA ALA A 150 -3.35 15.49 -3.09
C ALA A 150 -4.21 16.47 -3.92
N GLN A 151 -5.24 17.09 -3.33
CA GLN A 151 -5.97 18.20 -3.96
C GLN A 151 -5.39 19.54 -3.50
N ILE A 152 -4.29 19.97 -4.13
CA ILE A 152 -4.07 21.41 -4.28
C ILE A 152 -4.99 21.86 -5.41
N ILE A 153 -6.21 22.25 -5.06
CA ILE A 153 -7.02 23.10 -5.94
C ILE A 153 -6.21 24.38 -6.11
N SER A 154 -5.51 24.51 -7.24
CA SER A 154 -4.99 25.80 -7.67
C SER A 154 -6.21 26.64 -8.04
N GLU A 155 -6.72 27.41 -7.08
CA GLU A 155 -7.61 28.52 -7.38
C GLU A 155 -6.82 29.54 -8.20
N LEU A 156 -7.07 29.56 -9.52
CA LEU A 156 -6.78 30.67 -10.42
C LEU A 156 -8.09 31.38 -10.77
#